data_AF-A0A0D0D081-F1
#
_entry.id   AF-A0A0D0D081-F1
#
_cell.length_a   1.000
_cell.length_b   1.000
_cell.length_c   1.000
_cell.angle_alpha   90.00
_cell.angle_beta   90.00
_cell.angle_gamma   90.00
#
_symmetry.space_group_name_H-M   'P 1'
#
loop_
_entity.id
_entity.type
_entity.pdbx_description
1 polymer ?
#
loop_
_entity_poly.entity_id
_entity_poly.type
_entity_poly.pdbx_seq_one_letter_code
_entity_poly.pdbx_strand_id
1 'polypeptide(L)'
;MSVSLQSHPVARDKAVSNTLLPAGTTVVSVVSLVNVLLPKEKGRRCDFCLSLAPQNEVRLRRCTSCASYWYCGTKCQTSHWRTHKKYCKNINRFCASRNFEQLEGHEKLDALLLTHLLAECSAAEGAEEADNPDLSLFMSLLPGPATGNNAPPTCPLATNRRPTLAVDGLFSRCGNNNFSIHSHLTTIAHGVFPLASRLFNHSCVPNAVPKYRVASGEEVWMEIVALRDIAPGEEICIPYVDPALLETRQKMFQLTYGFTCTCLSCTALKKLNIPHPAPAGEGLISLGTALYQLLFPVPTPDAIELPKEPVHLETVPSELLCLFRESCLTELCESFSSFSHDGPFESALEVGLIVLAFYIVIYPPNHPQTGMHLLEMAKTAWNATVTSEHPDPSNPVGVKVLPQAQTYLRLSKQVLDVIGPEGDMEGPLAELQVLDRLLNKQ
;
A
#
# COMPACT_ATOMS: atom_id res chain seq x y z
N MET A 1 1.31 -16.29 21.77
CA MET A 1 1.25 -15.28 20.68
C MET A 1 1.16 -13.91 21.31
N SER A 2 1.82 -12.91 20.71
CA SER A 2 1.70 -11.49 21.12
C SER A 2 0.30 -10.92 20.88
N VAL A 3 -0.52 -11.59 20.08
CA VAL A 3 -1.89 -11.19 19.72
C VAL A 3 -2.88 -12.26 20.15
N SER A 4 -4.08 -11.84 20.55
CA SER A 4 -5.24 -12.71 20.75
C SER A 4 -6.50 -12.10 20.11
N LEU A 5 -7.48 -12.95 19.78
CA LEU A 5 -8.79 -12.50 19.32
C LEU A 5 -9.74 -12.32 20.50
N GLN A 6 -10.51 -11.24 20.47
CA GLN A 6 -11.60 -10.96 21.41
C GLN A 6 -12.87 -10.62 20.64
N SER A 7 -14.03 -10.82 21.26
CA SER A 7 -15.31 -10.40 20.68
C SER A 7 -15.31 -8.89 20.44
N HIS A 8 -15.86 -8.47 19.30
CA HIS A 8 -16.03 -7.07 18.95
C HIS A 8 -17.54 -6.76 18.87
N PRO A 9 -18.01 -5.55 19.28
CA PRO A 9 -19.44 -5.26 19.38
C PRO A 9 -20.19 -5.24 18.02
N VAL A 10 -19.51 -4.89 16.93
CA VAL A 10 -20.12 -4.80 15.58
C VAL A 10 -19.42 -5.60 14.49
N ALA A 11 -18.08 -5.67 14.47
CA ALA A 11 -17.30 -6.66 13.70
C ALA A 11 -17.36 -8.06 14.34
N ARG A 12 -16.83 -9.07 13.63
CA ARG A 12 -16.76 -10.47 14.10
C ARG A 12 -15.96 -10.59 15.40
N ASP A 13 -14.66 -10.29 15.31
CA ASP A 13 -13.71 -10.28 16.42
C ASP A 13 -12.75 -9.10 16.20
N LYS A 14 -11.92 -8.84 17.20
CA LYS A 14 -10.80 -7.90 17.14
C LYS A 14 -9.50 -8.57 17.58
N ALA A 15 -8.42 -8.33 16.86
CA ALA A 15 -7.08 -8.66 17.31
C ALA A 15 -6.63 -7.62 18.33
N VAL A 16 -6.26 -8.06 19.54
CA VAL A 16 -5.67 -7.19 20.56
C VAL A 16 -4.27 -7.65 20.89
N SER A 17 -3.42 -6.70 21.32
CA SER A 17 -2.12 -7.04 21.85
C SER A 17 -2.22 -7.66 23.25
N ASN A 18 -1.44 -8.71 23.52
CA ASN A 18 -1.32 -9.31 24.86
C ASN A 18 -0.18 -8.67 25.67
N THR A 19 0.72 -7.96 25.00
CA THR A 19 1.92 -7.33 25.58
C THR A 19 2.09 -5.91 25.05
N LEU A 20 3.05 -5.14 25.57
CA LEU A 20 3.46 -3.92 24.88
C LEU A 20 4.15 -4.32 23.56
N LEU A 21 3.74 -3.70 22.46
CA LEU A 21 4.43 -3.83 21.16
C LEU A 21 5.02 -2.48 20.79
N PRO A 22 6.34 -2.29 20.89
CA PRO A 22 6.98 -1.04 20.47
C PRO A 22 6.77 -0.76 18.98
N ALA A 23 6.87 0.52 18.60
CA ALA A 23 6.93 0.93 17.19
C ALA A 23 7.97 0.11 16.41
N GLY A 24 7.59 -0.33 15.19
CA GLY A 24 8.42 -1.17 14.32
C GLY A 24 8.38 -2.67 14.63
N THR A 25 7.65 -3.10 15.65
CA THR A 25 7.46 -4.53 15.93
C THR A 25 6.66 -5.20 14.83
N THR A 26 7.18 -6.28 14.25
CA THR A 26 6.41 -7.20 13.40
C THR A 26 5.43 -8.00 14.28
N VAL A 27 4.15 -7.70 14.12
CA VAL A 27 3.04 -8.31 14.86
C VAL A 27 2.80 -9.75 14.40
N VAL A 28 2.76 -9.97 13.08
CA VAL A 28 2.61 -11.28 12.43
C VAL A 28 3.24 -11.25 11.04
N SER A 29 3.70 -12.42 10.59
CA SER A 29 4.16 -12.67 9.22
C SER A 29 3.28 -13.74 8.58
N VAL A 30 2.79 -13.49 7.36
CA VAL A 30 1.81 -14.35 6.67
C VAL A 30 2.22 -14.54 5.21
N VAL A 31 2.38 -15.79 4.77
CA VAL A 31 2.65 -16.11 3.36
C VAL A 31 1.36 -15.96 2.54
N SER A 32 1.50 -15.52 1.29
CA SER A 32 0.38 -15.42 0.36
C SER A 32 -0.18 -16.81 0.04
N LEU A 33 -1.49 -17.03 0.24
CA LEU A 33 -2.18 -18.24 -0.20
C LEU A 33 -2.18 -18.34 -1.73
N VAL A 34 -2.52 -17.24 -2.39
CA VAL A 34 -2.38 -17.03 -3.83
C VAL A 34 -2.17 -15.55 -4.13
N ASN A 35 -1.57 -15.26 -5.28
CA ASN A 35 -1.39 -13.90 -5.78
C ASN A 35 -1.50 -13.84 -7.31
N VAL A 36 -1.74 -12.64 -7.84
CA VAL A 36 -1.78 -12.35 -9.26
C VAL A 36 -1.15 -10.98 -9.52
N LEU A 37 -0.17 -10.93 -10.42
CA LEU A 37 0.44 -9.67 -10.88
C LEU A 37 -0.58 -8.78 -11.57
N LEU A 38 -0.45 -7.47 -11.37
CA LEU A 38 -1.14 -6.49 -12.20
C LEU A 38 -0.75 -6.65 -13.68
N PRO A 39 -1.63 -6.34 -14.64
CA PRO A 39 -1.32 -6.49 -16.06
C PRO A 39 -0.05 -5.76 -16.50
N LYS A 40 0.17 -4.54 -15.97
CA LYS A 40 1.36 -3.72 -16.26
C LYS A 40 2.68 -4.31 -15.74
N GLU A 41 2.62 -5.28 -14.83
CA GLU A 41 3.79 -5.92 -14.23
C GLU A 41 4.14 -7.27 -14.88
N LYS A 42 3.25 -7.81 -15.72
CA LYS A 42 3.50 -9.07 -16.44
C LYS A 42 4.74 -8.95 -17.33
N GLY A 43 5.63 -9.93 -17.23
CA GLY A 43 6.90 -9.96 -17.96
C GLY A 43 7.99 -9.02 -17.41
N ARG A 44 7.66 -8.13 -16.48
CA ARG A 44 8.63 -7.34 -15.69
C ARG A 44 8.96 -8.02 -14.37
N ARG A 45 7.97 -8.70 -13.78
CA ARG A 45 8.07 -9.41 -12.50
C ARG A 45 7.85 -10.91 -12.65
N CYS A 46 8.43 -11.68 -11.73
CA CYS A 46 8.18 -13.10 -11.64
C CYS A 46 6.75 -13.40 -11.16
N ASP A 47 6.03 -14.30 -11.83
CA ASP A 47 4.68 -14.72 -11.45
C ASP A 47 4.58 -15.60 -10.19
N PHE A 48 5.72 -15.94 -9.57
CA PHE A 48 5.77 -16.73 -8.34
C PHE A 48 6.22 -15.87 -7.16
N CYS A 49 7.43 -15.30 -7.24
CA CYS A 49 8.02 -14.55 -6.14
C CYS A 49 7.81 -13.04 -6.23
N LEU A 50 7.15 -12.54 -7.29
CA LEU A 50 6.88 -11.12 -7.59
C LEU A 50 8.10 -10.20 -7.73
N SER A 51 9.32 -10.72 -7.57
CA SER A 51 10.56 -9.94 -7.72
C SER A 51 10.68 -9.34 -9.10
N LEU A 52 11.09 -8.06 -9.12
CA LEU A 52 11.41 -7.35 -10.34
C LEU A 52 12.67 -7.96 -11.00
N ALA A 53 12.63 -8.13 -12.32
CA ALA A 53 13.79 -8.56 -13.06
C ALA A 53 14.91 -7.50 -12.98
N PRO A 54 16.18 -7.87 -12.72
CA PRO A 54 17.29 -6.93 -12.78
C PRO A 54 17.36 -6.32 -14.17
N GLN A 55 17.47 -4.98 -14.26
CA GLN A 55 17.38 -4.25 -15.53
C GLN A 55 18.48 -4.66 -16.54
N ASN A 56 19.61 -5.21 -16.06
CA ASN A 56 20.82 -5.41 -16.88
C ASN A 56 21.35 -6.85 -17.00
N GLU A 57 20.77 -7.85 -16.32
CA GLU A 57 21.45 -9.16 -16.20
C GLU A 57 20.60 -10.42 -16.43
N VAL A 58 19.29 -10.42 -16.12
CA VAL A 58 18.46 -11.62 -16.28
C VAL A 58 17.07 -11.29 -16.83
N ARG A 59 16.83 -11.64 -18.09
CA ARG A 59 15.48 -11.67 -18.64
C ARG A 59 14.72 -12.85 -18.02
N LEU A 60 13.55 -12.59 -17.44
CA LEU A 60 12.68 -13.63 -16.90
C LEU A 60 12.43 -14.74 -17.93
N ARG A 61 12.40 -15.98 -17.47
CA ARG A 61 12.10 -17.16 -18.29
C ARG A 61 10.60 -17.32 -18.44
N ARG A 62 10.13 -17.33 -19.69
CA ARG A 62 8.73 -17.64 -20.00
C ARG A 62 8.45 -19.13 -19.81
N CYS A 63 7.28 -19.44 -19.27
CA CYS A 63 6.71 -20.78 -19.34
C CYS A 63 6.65 -21.22 -20.81
N THR A 64 7.36 -22.29 -21.16
CA THR A 64 7.42 -22.75 -22.56
C THR A 64 6.09 -23.28 -23.09
N SER A 65 5.19 -23.70 -22.21
CA SER A 65 3.87 -24.22 -22.60
C SER A 65 2.85 -23.13 -22.90
N CYS A 66 2.70 -22.12 -22.02
CA CYS A 66 1.68 -21.09 -22.20
C CYS A 66 2.25 -19.75 -22.70
N ALA A 67 3.55 -19.51 -22.56
CA ALA A 67 4.21 -18.24 -22.87
C ALA A 67 3.66 -16.99 -22.15
N SER A 68 2.73 -17.15 -21.20
CA SER A 68 2.00 -16.08 -20.49
C SER A 68 2.32 -15.97 -19.00
N TYR A 69 3.30 -16.74 -18.52
CA TYR A 69 3.84 -16.68 -17.16
C TYR A 69 5.36 -16.62 -17.23
N TRP A 70 5.98 -15.82 -16.37
CA TRP A 70 7.40 -15.49 -16.34
C TRP A 70 8.02 -15.80 -14.97
N TYR A 71 9.24 -16.31 -14.97
CA TYR A 71 9.93 -16.77 -13.77
C TYR A 71 11.37 -16.27 -13.71
N CYS A 72 11.89 -16.00 -12.50
CA CYS A 72 13.31 -15.72 -12.31
C CYS A 72 14.19 -16.89 -12.82
N GLY A 73 13.71 -18.12 -12.64
CA GLY A 73 14.40 -19.33 -13.09
C GLY A 73 13.63 -20.60 -12.75
N THR A 74 14.32 -21.74 -12.88
CA THR A 74 13.73 -23.07 -12.66
C THR A 74 13.16 -23.24 -11.25
N LYS A 75 13.79 -22.65 -10.22
CA LYS A 75 13.28 -22.69 -8.83
C LYS A 75 11.84 -22.15 -8.75
N CYS A 76 11.64 -20.89 -9.16
CA CYS A 76 10.30 -20.26 -9.15
C CYS A 76 9.29 -21.02 -10.02
N GLN A 77 9.71 -21.48 -11.21
CA GLN A 77 8.82 -22.23 -12.10
C GLN A 77 8.37 -23.55 -11.47
N THR A 78 9.30 -24.32 -10.90
CA THR A 78 8.99 -25.61 -10.26
C THR A 78 8.13 -25.42 -9.02
N SER A 79 8.40 -24.40 -8.18
CA SER A 79 7.56 -24.08 -7.02
C SER A 79 6.13 -23.74 -7.42
N HIS A 80 5.96 -22.90 -8.45
CA HIS A 80 4.62 -22.54 -8.95
C HIS A 80 3.93 -23.68 -9.72
N TRP A 81 4.67 -24.67 -10.21
CA TRP A 81 4.11 -25.73 -11.07
C TRP A 81 3.02 -26.56 -10.39
N ARG A 82 3.02 -26.65 -9.05
CA ARG A 82 1.97 -27.33 -8.27
C ARG A 82 0.56 -26.85 -8.65
N THR A 83 0.37 -25.53 -8.79
CA THR A 83 -0.90 -24.90 -9.16
C THR A 83 -0.94 -24.53 -10.64
N HIS A 84 0.10 -23.89 -11.16
CA HIS A 84 0.15 -23.38 -12.54
C HIS A 84 -0.20 -24.44 -13.59
N LYS A 85 0.29 -25.68 -13.43
CA LYS A 85 0.05 -26.78 -14.38
C LYS A 85 -1.45 -27.05 -14.62
N LYS A 86 -2.31 -26.71 -13.66
CA LYS A 86 -3.75 -26.95 -13.73
C LYS A 86 -4.44 -26.03 -14.71
N TYR A 87 -3.98 -24.81 -14.94
CA TYR A 87 -4.62 -23.89 -15.89
C TYR A 87 -3.70 -23.47 -17.04
N CYS A 88 -2.41 -23.83 -16.99
CA CYS A 88 -1.39 -23.48 -17.98
C CYS A 88 -1.82 -23.73 -19.43
N LYS A 89 -2.36 -24.91 -19.75
CA LYS A 89 -2.75 -25.25 -21.13
C LYS A 89 -3.95 -24.44 -21.66
N ASN A 90 -4.80 -23.96 -20.76
CA ASN A 90 -6.06 -23.30 -21.11
C ASN A 90 -5.99 -21.77 -21.01
N ILE A 91 -4.98 -21.22 -20.32
CA ILE A 91 -4.94 -19.79 -19.96
C ILE A 91 -5.00 -18.85 -21.16
N ASN A 92 -4.28 -19.14 -22.25
CA ASN A 92 -4.30 -18.25 -23.43
C ASN A 92 -5.67 -18.26 -24.12
N ARG A 93 -6.28 -19.45 -24.24
CA ARG A 93 -7.62 -19.58 -24.82
C ARG A 93 -8.65 -18.87 -23.96
N PHE A 94 -8.51 -18.98 -22.63
CA PHE A 94 -9.38 -18.30 -21.68
C PHE A 94 -9.23 -16.77 -21.78
N CYS A 95 -8.00 -16.24 -21.76
CA CYS A 95 -7.78 -14.80 -21.86
C CYS A 95 -8.21 -14.21 -23.22
N ALA A 96 -8.17 -15.00 -24.29
CA ALA A 96 -8.67 -14.61 -25.62
C ALA A 96 -10.17 -14.93 -25.84
N SER A 97 -10.88 -15.36 -24.80
CA SER A 97 -12.31 -15.65 -24.90
C SER A 97 -13.13 -14.37 -24.75
N ARG A 98 -14.24 -14.28 -25.48
CA ARG A 98 -15.18 -13.13 -25.41
C ARG A 98 -15.62 -12.83 -23.98
N ASN A 99 -15.89 -13.86 -23.18
CA ASN A 99 -16.33 -13.71 -21.79
C ASN A 99 -15.27 -13.04 -20.90
N PHE A 100 -13.98 -13.25 -21.18
CA PHE A 100 -12.90 -12.59 -20.44
C PHE A 100 -12.59 -11.21 -21.01
N GLU A 101 -12.55 -11.05 -22.34
CA GLU A 101 -12.18 -9.80 -22.98
C GLU A 101 -13.14 -8.65 -22.65
N GLN A 102 -14.43 -8.96 -22.47
CA GLN A 102 -15.48 -7.99 -22.12
C GLN A 102 -15.45 -7.50 -20.67
N LEU A 103 -14.71 -8.19 -19.78
CA LEU A 103 -14.55 -7.78 -18.40
C LEU A 103 -13.76 -6.47 -18.29
N GLU A 104 -14.11 -5.65 -17.30
CA GLU A 104 -13.32 -4.49 -16.91
C GLU A 104 -11.96 -4.92 -16.33
N GLY A 105 -11.02 -3.98 -16.21
CA GLY A 105 -9.67 -4.28 -15.74
C GLY A 105 -9.62 -4.94 -14.35
N HIS A 106 -10.48 -4.50 -13.44
CA HIS A 106 -10.57 -5.06 -12.09
C HIS A 106 -11.22 -6.46 -12.09
N GLU A 107 -12.28 -6.66 -12.86
CA GLU A 107 -12.95 -7.96 -13.02
C GLU A 107 -12.04 -9.02 -13.67
N LYS A 108 -11.16 -8.61 -14.60
CA LYS A 108 -10.12 -9.49 -15.18
C LYS A 108 -9.13 -9.97 -14.12
N LEU A 109 -8.74 -9.10 -13.20
CA LEU A 109 -7.87 -9.48 -12.09
C LEU A 109 -8.57 -10.45 -11.14
N ASP A 110 -9.84 -10.20 -10.81
CA ASP A 110 -10.64 -11.09 -9.97
C ASP A 110 -10.83 -12.48 -10.60
N ALA A 111 -11.09 -12.55 -11.91
CA ALA A 111 -11.18 -13.79 -12.67
C ALA A 111 -9.88 -14.63 -12.59
N LEU A 112 -8.73 -13.96 -12.68
CA LEU A 112 -7.41 -14.62 -12.60
C LEU A 112 -7.08 -15.03 -11.16
N LEU A 113 -7.36 -14.19 -10.17
CA LEU A 113 -7.17 -14.53 -8.76
C LEU A 113 -8.03 -15.73 -8.35
N LEU A 114 -9.30 -15.74 -8.76
CA LEU A 114 -10.22 -16.85 -8.52
C LEU A 114 -9.77 -18.13 -9.23
N THR A 115 -9.24 -18.01 -10.45
CA THR A 115 -8.60 -19.14 -11.16
C THR A 115 -7.43 -19.71 -10.35
N HIS A 116 -6.58 -18.86 -9.76
CA HIS A 116 -5.47 -19.30 -8.91
C HIS A 116 -5.96 -19.97 -7.63
N LEU A 117 -6.98 -19.43 -6.95
CA LEU A 117 -7.61 -20.06 -5.78
C LEU A 117 -8.18 -21.44 -6.10
N LEU A 118 -8.89 -21.60 -7.22
CA LEU A 118 -9.40 -22.91 -7.64
C LEU A 118 -8.28 -23.92 -7.92
N ALA A 119 -7.18 -23.46 -8.52
CA ALA A 119 -6.01 -24.29 -8.74
C ALA A 119 -5.32 -24.72 -7.43
N GLU A 120 -5.37 -23.86 -6.41
CA GLU A 120 -4.91 -24.13 -5.05
C GLU A 120 -5.80 -25.17 -4.35
N CYS A 121 -7.12 -24.99 -4.38
CA CYS A 121 -8.08 -25.97 -3.85
C CYS A 121 -7.88 -27.36 -4.48
N SER A 122 -7.80 -27.42 -5.82
CA SER A 122 -7.54 -28.64 -6.57
C SER A 122 -6.15 -29.25 -6.26
N ALA A 123 -5.18 -28.44 -5.82
CA ALA A 123 -3.87 -28.92 -5.39
C ALA A 123 -3.94 -29.60 -4.03
N ALA A 124 -4.76 -29.08 -3.12
CA ALA A 124 -4.87 -29.51 -1.74
C ALA A 124 -5.63 -30.85 -1.60
N GLU A 125 -6.67 -31.08 -2.39
CA GLU A 125 -7.52 -32.31 -2.38
C GLU A 125 -6.78 -33.62 -2.73
N GLY A 126 -5.47 -33.53 -2.97
CA GLY A 126 -4.63 -34.65 -3.36
C GLY A 126 -3.63 -35.14 -2.32
N ALA A 127 -3.48 -34.41 -1.22
CA ALA A 127 -2.68 -34.83 -0.07
C ALA A 127 -3.57 -35.67 0.85
N GLU A 128 -3.02 -36.74 1.43
CA GLU A 128 -3.72 -37.55 2.44
C GLU A 128 -4.34 -36.63 3.50
N GLU A 129 -5.61 -36.87 3.85
CA GLU A 129 -6.51 -36.03 4.63
C GLU A 129 -5.82 -35.26 5.79
N ALA A 130 -5.63 -33.94 5.61
CA ALA A 130 -5.63 -32.94 6.67
C ALA A 130 -5.71 -31.52 6.06
N ASP A 131 -6.71 -30.75 6.48
CA ASP A 131 -6.92 -29.31 6.28
C ASP A 131 -5.69 -28.55 5.73
N ASN A 132 -5.75 -28.00 4.51
CA ASN A 132 -4.90 -26.84 4.21
C ASN A 132 -5.39 -25.71 5.13
N PRO A 133 -4.66 -25.37 6.20
CA PRO A 133 -5.19 -24.50 7.26
C PRO A 133 -5.49 -23.11 6.73
N ASP A 134 -4.72 -22.63 5.73
CA ASP A 134 -4.94 -21.34 5.09
C ASP A 134 -6.20 -21.35 4.23
N LEU A 135 -6.48 -22.45 3.53
CA LEU A 135 -7.71 -22.59 2.75
C LEU A 135 -8.94 -22.71 3.67
N SER A 136 -8.85 -23.51 4.74
CA SER A 136 -9.91 -23.64 5.74
C SER A 136 -10.15 -22.30 6.46
N LEU A 137 -9.07 -21.57 6.77
CA LEU A 137 -9.15 -20.22 7.31
C LEU A 137 -9.79 -19.24 6.34
N PHE A 138 -9.40 -19.27 5.05
CA PHE A 138 -10.02 -18.47 4.00
C PHE A 138 -11.52 -18.74 3.90
N MET A 139 -11.94 -20.00 3.89
CA MET A 139 -13.36 -20.38 3.86
C MET A 139 -14.12 -19.94 5.12
N SER A 140 -13.43 -19.75 6.24
CA SER A 140 -14.02 -19.21 7.46
C SER A 140 -14.24 -17.69 7.42
N LEU A 141 -13.62 -16.97 6.47
CA LEU A 141 -13.76 -15.51 6.35
C LEU A 141 -15.19 -15.11 5.97
N LEU A 142 -15.57 -13.89 6.35
CA LEU A 142 -16.89 -13.37 6.06
C LEU A 142 -17.01 -13.07 4.56
N PRO A 143 -18.09 -13.52 3.90
CA PRO A 143 -18.37 -13.08 2.55
C PRO A 143 -18.66 -11.56 2.53
N GLY A 144 -18.36 -10.91 1.42
CA GLY A 144 -18.71 -9.51 1.20
C GLY A 144 -20.23 -9.28 1.21
N PRO A 145 -20.67 -8.01 1.32
CA PRO A 145 -22.09 -7.64 1.23
C PRO A 145 -22.60 -7.90 -0.20
N ALA A 146 -22.99 -9.15 -0.46
CA ALA A 146 -23.43 -9.58 -1.78
C ALA A 146 -24.77 -8.92 -2.16
N THR A 147 -24.77 -8.07 -3.18
CA THR A 147 -25.96 -7.81 -3.99
C THR A 147 -25.67 -8.12 -5.47
N GLY A 148 -25.69 -9.41 -5.84
CA GLY A 148 -25.95 -9.83 -7.21
C GLY A 148 -24.78 -10.09 -8.18
N ASN A 149 -23.51 -10.02 -7.77
CA ASN A 149 -22.41 -10.36 -8.68
C ASN A 149 -22.18 -11.88 -8.71
N ASN A 150 -22.54 -12.50 -9.83
CA ASN A 150 -22.11 -13.86 -10.16
C ASN A 150 -20.58 -13.90 -10.22
N ALA A 151 -19.96 -15.03 -9.85
CA ALA A 151 -18.53 -15.17 -10.00
C ALA A 151 -18.09 -14.89 -11.46
N PRO A 152 -16.97 -14.16 -11.66
CA PRO A 152 -16.43 -13.96 -12.99
C PRO A 152 -16.03 -15.31 -13.59
N PRO A 153 -15.99 -15.42 -14.93
CA PRO A 153 -15.54 -16.65 -15.57
C PRO A 153 -14.11 -16.99 -15.14
N THR A 154 -13.82 -18.28 -14.93
CA THR A 154 -12.48 -18.76 -14.54
C THR A 154 -11.86 -19.60 -15.63
N CYS A 155 -10.53 -19.65 -15.69
CA CYS A 155 -9.84 -20.52 -16.63
C CYS A 155 -10.15 -22.00 -16.30
N PRO A 156 -10.63 -22.80 -17.27
CA PRO A 156 -10.90 -24.21 -17.03
C PRO A 156 -9.64 -24.96 -16.59
N LEU A 157 -9.73 -25.72 -15.49
CA LEU A 157 -8.60 -26.51 -15.01
C LEU A 157 -8.45 -27.81 -15.81
N ALA A 158 -7.25 -28.06 -16.34
CA ALA A 158 -6.80 -29.29 -16.98
C ALA A 158 -6.45 -30.37 -15.94
N THR A 159 -7.42 -30.72 -15.09
CA THR A 159 -7.30 -31.73 -14.03
C THR A 159 -8.65 -32.43 -13.80
N ASN A 160 -8.60 -33.71 -13.46
CA ASN A 160 -9.80 -34.48 -13.09
C ASN A 160 -10.20 -34.25 -11.62
N ARG A 161 -9.32 -33.67 -10.80
CA ARG A 161 -9.58 -33.29 -9.41
C ARG A 161 -10.22 -31.91 -9.38
N ARG A 162 -11.54 -31.85 -9.53
CA ARG A 162 -12.29 -30.60 -9.46
C ARG A 162 -12.47 -30.21 -7.99
N PRO A 163 -12.26 -28.93 -7.63
CA PRO A 163 -12.54 -28.44 -6.30
C PRO A 163 -13.95 -28.84 -5.85
N THR A 164 -14.11 -29.38 -4.64
CA THR A 164 -15.42 -29.64 -4.02
C THR A 164 -16.12 -28.34 -3.64
N LEU A 165 -15.33 -27.28 -3.41
CA LEU A 165 -15.81 -25.94 -3.09
C LEU A 165 -16.48 -25.27 -4.30
N ALA A 166 -17.67 -24.72 -4.07
CA ALA A 166 -18.40 -23.94 -5.08
C ALA A 166 -17.64 -22.66 -5.42
N VAL A 167 -17.54 -22.36 -6.72
CA VAL A 167 -16.85 -21.16 -7.26
C VAL A 167 -17.43 -19.88 -6.64
N ASP A 168 -18.76 -19.78 -6.55
CA ASP A 168 -19.43 -18.64 -5.92
C ASP A 168 -19.12 -18.53 -4.43
N GLY A 169 -18.94 -19.66 -3.75
CA GLY A 169 -18.55 -19.69 -2.34
C GLY A 169 -17.16 -19.11 -2.11
N LEU A 170 -16.20 -19.42 -3.00
CA LEU A 170 -14.86 -18.81 -2.99
C LEU A 170 -14.93 -17.33 -3.35
N PHE A 171 -15.60 -17.00 -4.45
CA PHE A 171 -15.67 -15.62 -4.96
C PHE A 171 -16.37 -14.68 -3.99
N SER A 172 -17.39 -15.13 -3.26
CA SER A 172 -18.09 -14.31 -2.25
C SER A 172 -17.18 -13.77 -1.15
N ARG A 173 -15.98 -14.34 -0.97
CA ARG A 173 -14.95 -13.90 -0.01
C ARG A 173 -13.79 -13.15 -0.68
N CYS A 174 -13.76 -13.10 -2.00
CA CYS A 174 -12.85 -12.24 -2.74
C CYS A 174 -13.34 -10.78 -2.69
N GLY A 175 -12.43 -9.84 -2.94
CA GLY A 175 -12.74 -8.39 -2.96
C GLY A 175 -12.75 -7.73 -1.58
N ASN A 176 -13.24 -8.41 -0.54
CA ASN A 176 -13.29 -7.88 0.83
C ASN A 176 -12.27 -8.51 1.79
N ASN A 177 -11.52 -9.52 1.32
CA ASN A 177 -10.47 -10.21 2.09
C ASN A 177 -9.13 -10.33 1.35
N ASN A 178 -9.03 -9.82 0.13
CA ASN A 178 -7.77 -9.73 -0.62
C ASN A 178 -7.04 -8.43 -0.30
N PHE A 179 -5.75 -8.39 -0.60
CA PHE A 179 -4.89 -7.26 -0.38
C PHE A 179 -4.18 -6.84 -1.66
N SER A 180 -4.02 -5.54 -1.84
CA SER A 180 -3.06 -4.98 -2.79
C SER A 180 -1.65 -5.20 -2.24
N ILE A 181 -0.84 -5.96 -2.97
CA ILE A 181 0.58 -6.17 -2.70
C ILE A 181 1.35 -5.01 -3.32
N HIS A 182 2.15 -4.35 -2.51
CA HIS A 182 2.97 -3.21 -2.92
C HIS A 182 4.46 -3.59 -2.91
N SER A 183 5.22 -2.82 -3.68
CA SER A 183 6.66 -2.67 -3.52
C SER A 183 6.96 -1.18 -3.56
N HIS A 184 7.49 -0.65 -2.46
CA HIS A 184 7.80 0.76 -2.26
C HIS A 184 6.58 1.65 -2.48
N LEU A 185 5.46 1.25 -1.86
CA LEU A 185 4.12 1.86 -2.00
C LEU A 185 3.51 1.82 -3.41
N THR A 186 4.19 1.25 -4.40
CA THR A 186 3.62 1.01 -5.73
C THR A 186 2.91 -0.33 -5.74
N THR A 187 1.62 -0.37 -6.09
CA THR A 187 0.89 -1.64 -6.25
C THR A 187 1.44 -2.46 -7.41
N ILE A 188 1.75 -3.74 -7.14
CA ILE A 188 2.34 -4.66 -8.13
C ILE A 188 1.50 -5.92 -8.36
N ALA A 189 0.69 -6.33 -7.39
CA ALA A 189 -0.13 -7.54 -7.45
C ALA A 189 -1.32 -7.46 -6.49
N HIS A 190 -2.28 -8.38 -6.63
CA HIS A 190 -3.27 -8.69 -5.60
C HIS A 190 -2.97 -10.06 -5.00
N GLY A 191 -3.23 -10.24 -3.70
CA GLY A 191 -3.03 -11.51 -3.04
C GLY A 191 -4.02 -11.78 -1.91
N VAL A 192 -4.09 -13.04 -1.50
CA VAL A 192 -4.93 -13.50 -0.39
C VAL A 192 -4.03 -13.90 0.77
N PHE A 193 -4.28 -13.32 1.95
CA PHE A 193 -3.52 -13.55 3.19
C PHE A 193 -4.50 -13.90 4.31
N PRO A 194 -5.02 -15.14 4.39
CA PRO A 194 -6.19 -15.47 5.20
C PRO A 194 -6.04 -15.12 6.68
N LEU A 195 -4.84 -15.31 7.24
CA LEU A 195 -4.56 -14.98 8.63
C LEU A 195 -4.60 -13.47 8.89
N ALA A 196 -4.06 -12.64 7.99
CA ALA A 196 -4.15 -11.19 8.12
C ALA A 196 -5.60 -10.71 8.03
N SER A 197 -6.37 -11.19 7.03
CA SER A 197 -7.80 -10.87 6.87
C SER A 197 -8.64 -11.29 8.08
N ARG A 198 -8.26 -12.39 8.75
CA ARG A 198 -8.97 -12.89 9.93
C ARG A 198 -8.76 -12.03 11.18
N LEU A 199 -7.55 -11.47 11.32
CA LEU A 199 -7.08 -10.86 12.56
C LEU A 199 -7.43 -9.38 12.65
N PHE A 200 -7.11 -8.59 11.63
CA PHE A 200 -7.02 -7.14 11.79
C PHE A 200 -8.23 -6.44 11.20
N ASN A 201 -8.93 -5.68 12.04
CA ASN A 201 -9.98 -4.78 11.61
C ASN A 201 -9.42 -3.49 10.99
N HIS A 202 -10.32 -2.70 10.42
CA HIS A 202 -10.00 -1.42 9.84
C HIS A 202 -9.93 -0.28 10.85
N SER A 203 -8.99 0.65 10.65
CA SER A 203 -9.09 2.04 11.11
C SER A 203 -8.50 2.98 10.06
N CYS A 204 -9.09 4.16 9.86
CA CYS A 204 -8.49 5.21 9.02
C CYS A 204 -7.35 5.95 9.74
N VAL A 205 -7.21 5.74 11.05
CA VAL A 205 -6.04 6.15 11.85
C VAL A 205 -5.42 4.86 12.42
N PRO A 206 -4.79 4.05 11.57
CA PRO A 206 -4.30 2.73 11.97
C PRO A 206 -3.11 2.85 12.93
N ASN A 207 -2.91 1.83 13.77
CA ASN A 207 -1.72 1.69 14.62
C ASN A 207 -0.75 0.62 14.09
N ALA A 208 -1.11 -0.08 13.02
CA ALA A 208 -0.23 -0.97 12.28
C ALA A 208 -0.49 -0.89 10.76
N VAL A 209 0.48 -1.30 9.95
CA VAL A 209 0.35 -1.34 8.48
C VAL A 209 0.86 -2.67 7.92
N PRO A 210 0.29 -3.15 6.80
CA PRO A 210 0.89 -4.24 6.04
C PRO A 210 2.09 -3.72 5.24
N LYS A 211 3.18 -4.49 5.27
CA LYS A 211 4.29 -4.37 4.33
C LYS A 211 4.56 -5.73 3.69
N TYR A 212 5.19 -5.73 2.53
CA TYR A 212 5.47 -6.97 1.80
C TYR A 212 6.98 -7.19 1.68
N ARG A 213 7.41 -8.44 1.69
CA ARG A 213 8.79 -8.80 1.35
C ARG A 213 8.79 -9.61 0.08
N VAL A 214 9.59 -9.15 -0.88
CA VAL A 214 9.69 -9.71 -2.22
C VAL A 214 11.14 -10.14 -2.43
N ALA A 215 11.37 -11.46 -2.43
CA ALA A 215 12.71 -12.04 -2.57
C ALA A 215 12.74 -13.10 -3.67
N SER A 216 13.80 -13.07 -4.49
CA SER A 216 13.92 -13.97 -5.64
C SER A 216 13.93 -15.44 -5.20
N GLY A 217 12.98 -16.22 -5.72
CA GLY A 217 12.86 -17.64 -5.40
C GLY A 217 12.17 -17.97 -4.09
N GLU A 218 11.55 -17.00 -3.42
CA GLU A 218 10.76 -17.20 -2.20
C GLU A 218 9.30 -16.83 -2.45
N GLU A 219 8.39 -17.36 -1.64
CA GLU A 219 6.99 -16.92 -1.68
C GLU A 219 6.88 -15.52 -1.09
N VAL A 220 5.94 -14.73 -1.62
CA VAL A 220 5.70 -13.40 -1.06
C VAL A 220 4.97 -13.53 0.26
N TRP A 221 5.47 -12.84 1.27
CA TRP A 221 4.81 -12.74 2.56
C TRP A 221 4.55 -11.28 2.94
N MET A 222 3.50 -11.12 3.73
CA MET A 222 3.09 -9.89 4.37
C MET A 222 3.60 -9.88 5.81
N GLU A 223 4.06 -8.73 6.27
CA GLU A 223 4.35 -8.45 7.67
C GLU A 223 3.43 -7.31 8.12
N ILE A 224 2.73 -7.50 9.24
CA ILE A 224 1.98 -6.42 9.89
C ILE A 224 2.90 -5.76 10.90
N VAL A 225 3.19 -4.47 10.73
CA VAL A 225 4.18 -3.74 11.54
C VAL A 225 3.50 -2.63 12.32
N ALA A 226 3.78 -2.54 13.62
CA ALA A 226 3.28 -1.47 14.48
C ALA A 226 3.88 -0.11 14.07
N LEU A 227 3.05 0.91 13.88
CA LEU A 227 3.49 2.28 13.55
C LEU A 227 3.91 3.09 14.78
N ARG A 228 3.37 2.73 15.94
CA ARG A 228 3.66 3.30 17.25
C ARG A 228 3.63 2.22 18.31
N ASP A 229 3.94 2.57 19.53
CA ASP A 229 3.73 1.68 20.66
C ASP A 229 2.24 1.31 20.79
N ILE A 230 1.94 0.02 20.91
CA ILE A 230 0.59 -0.54 21.09
C ILE A 230 0.51 -1.18 22.47
N ALA A 231 -0.42 -0.70 23.30
CA ALA A 231 -0.54 -1.14 24.68
C ALA A 231 -1.15 -2.56 24.80
N PRO A 232 -0.90 -3.31 25.89
CA PRO A 232 -1.65 -4.52 26.18
C PRO A 232 -3.16 -4.25 26.24
N GLY A 233 -3.95 -5.08 25.57
CA GLY A 233 -5.40 -4.96 25.44
C GLY A 233 -5.88 -3.99 24.36
N GLU A 234 -4.98 -3.21 23.75
CA GLU A 234 -5.31 -2.33 22.64
C GLU A 234 -5.57 -3.13 21.36
N GLU A 235 -6.61 -2.75 20.61
CA GLU A 235 -6.92 -3.33 19.31
C GLU A 235 -5.89 -2.92 18.25
N ILE A 236 -5.47 -3.88 17.44
CA ILE A 236 -4.54 -3.65 16.34
C ILE A 236 -5.37 -3.50 15.06
N CYS A 237 -5.30 -2.34 14.43
CA CYS A 237 -6.04 -2.01 13.21
C CYS A 237 -5.10 -1.64 12.08
N ILE A 238 -5.47 -2.05 10.86
CA ILE A 238 -4.77 -1.72 9.62
C ILE A 238 -5.68 -0.88 8.68
N PRO A 239 -5.12 -0.12 7.73
CA PRO A 239 -5.94 0.55 6.72
C PRO A 239 -6.40 -0.47 5.66
N TYR A 240 -7.69 -0.49 5.35
CA TYR A 240 -8.27 -1.31 4.26
C TYR A 240 -8.26 -0.57 2.93
N VAL A 241 -8.28 0.77 3.02
CA VAL A 241 -8.15 1.72 1.92
C VAL A 241 -7.24 2.84 2.41
N ASP A 242 -6.71 3.62 1.47
CA ASP A 242 -5.86 4.76 1.81
C ASP A 242 -6.60 5.76 2.72
N PRO A 243 -6.05 6.10 3.91
CA PRO A 243 -6.58 7.16 4.78
C PRO A 243 -6.87 8.50 4.09
N ALA A 244 -6.16 8.86 3.01
CA ALA A 244 -6.38 10.09 2.25
C ALA A 244 -7.70 10.15 1.46
N LEU A 245 -8.42 9.03 1.34
CA LEU A 245 -9.73 8.96 0.68
C LEU A 245 -10.86 9.49 1.58
N LEU A 246 -10.75 10.75 2.01
CA LEU A 246 -11.60 11.37 3.05
C LEU A 246 -13.09 11.41 2.68
N GLU A 247 -13.43 11.49 1.40
CA GLU A 247 -14.81 11.63 0.90
C GLU A 247 -15.39 10.29 0.44
N THR A 248 -14.57 9.45 -0.20
CA THR A 248 -15.03 8.23 -0.89
C THR A 248 -14.96 6.98 -0.03
N ARG A 249 -14.09 6.93 1.00
CA ARG A 249 -13.84 5.70 1.79
C ARG A 249 -15.07 5.11 2.48
N GLN A 250 -16.00 5.94 2.98
CA GLN A 250 -17.22 5.43 3.61
C GLN A 250 -18.09 4.64 2.64
N LYS A 251 -18.20 5.11 1.39
CA LYS A 251 -18.92 4.40 0.34
C LYS A 251 -18.21 3.09 0.00
N MET A 252 -16.88 3.09 -0.05
CA MET A 252 -16.09 1.85 -0.24
C MET A 252 -16.31 0.85 0.91
N PHE A 253 -16.32 1.30 2.17
CA PHE A 253 -16.61 0.41 3.30
C PHE A 253 -18.00 -0.21 3.23
N GLN A 254 -19.01 0.56 2.81
CA GLN A 254 -20.37 0.04 2.67
C GLN A 254 -20.49 -0.96 1.52
N LEU A 255 -19.95 -0.62 0.34
CA LEU A 255 -20.09 -1.43 -0.88
C LEU A 255 -19.19 -2.67 -0.88
N THR A 256 -17.95 -2.55 -0.43
CA THR A 256 -16.96 -3.64 -0.50
C THR A 256 -16.94 -4.46 0.77
N TYR A 257 -17.08 -3.83 1.94
CA TYR A 257 -16.88 -4.49 3.23
C TYR A 257 -18.14 -4.63 4.09
N GLY A 258 -19.24 -3.97 3.73
CA GLY A 258 -20.53 -4.08 4.40
C GLY A 258 -20.61 -3.37 5.76
N PHE A 259 -19.76 -2.36 6.02
CA PHE A 259 -19.77 -1.62 7.29
C PHE A 259 -19.63 -0.11 7.11
N THR A 260 -19.94 0.65 8.17
CA THR A 260 -19.67 2.09 8.26
C THR A 260 -18.57 2.31 9.28
N CYS A 261 -17.49 2.99 8.88
CA CYS A 261 -16.35 3.23 9.77
C CYS A 261 -16.66 4.35 10.77
N THR A 262 -16.39 4.12 12.06
CA THR A 262 -16.62 5.08 13.15
C THR A 262 -15.34 5.45 13.89
N CYS A 263 -14.17 5.20 13.29
CA CYS A 263 -12.88 5.63 13.85
C CYS A 263 -12.82 7.16 14.03
N LEU A 264 -11.82 7.65 14.77
CA LEU A 264 -11.65 9.07 15.10
C LEU A 264 -11.73 9.96 13.86
N SER A 265 -11.00 9.65 12.79
CA SER A 265 -11.00 10.44 11.56
C SER A 265 -12.38 10.46 10.86
N CYS A 266 -13.09 9.33 10.80
CA CYS A 266 -14.42 9.27 10.20
C CYS A 266 -15.48 10.01 11.01
N THR A 267 -15.40 9.92 12.34
CA THR A 267 -16.28 10.66 13.26
C THR A 267 -16.04 12.17 13.16
N ALA A 268 -14.76 12.59 13.08
CA ALA A 268 -14.37 13.98 12.87
C ALA A 268 -14.97 14.56 11.59
N LEU A 269 -14.75 13.89 10.44
CA LEU A 269 -15.25 14.33 9.14
C LEU A 269 -16.77 14.48 9.12
N LYS A 270 -17.49 13.51 9.71
CA LYS A 270 -18.96 13.56 9.80
C LYS A 270 -19.44 14.75 10.64
N LYS A 271 -18.74 15.07 11.73
CA LYS A 271 -19.09 16.17 12.63
C LYS A 271 -18.77 17.54 12.01
N LEU A 272 -17.61 17.67 11.36
CA LEU A 272 -17.10 18.94 10.86
C LEU A 272 -17.78 19.39 9.57
N ASN A 273 -18.34 18.46 8.78
CA ASN A 273 -18.98 18.73 7.50
C ASN A 273 -18.13 19.63 6.59
N ILE A 274 -17.07 19.03 6.02
CA ILE A 274 -16.06 19.72 5.20
C ILE A 274 -16.74 20.67 4.18
N PRO A 275 -16.38 21.98 4.12
CA PRO A 275 -17.04 22.95 3.24
C PRO A 275 -16.82 22.69 1.73
N HIS A 276 -17.74 23.18 0.90
CA HIS A 276 -17.62 23.28 -0.57
C HIS A 276 -17.62 24.76 -1.01
N PRO A 277 -17.00 25.11 -2.15
CA PRO A 277 -16.17 24.27 -3.01
C PRO A 277 -14.76 24.04 -2.44
N ALA A 278 -14.03 23.09 -3.01
CA ALA A 278 -12.60 22.95 -2.77
C ALA A 278 -11.85 24.18 -3.31
N PRO A 279 -10.86 24.76 -2.59
CA PRO A 279 -9.96 25.74 -3.17
C PRO A 279 -9.09 25.09 -4.25
N ALA A 280 -8.64 25.90 -5.22
CA ALA A 280 -7.75 25.50 -6.31
C ALA A 280 -6.76 26.63 -6.64
N GLY A 281 -5.67 26.30 -7.35
CA GLY A 281 -4.66 27.28 -7.77
C GLY A 281 -4.10 28.11 -6.59
N GLU A 282 -3.97 29.42 -6.76
CA GLU A 282 -3.39 30.31 -5.73
C GLU A 282 -4.14 30.26 -4.38
N GLY A 283 -5.46 30.07 -4.40
CA GLY A 283 -6.25 29.95 -3.17
C GLY A 283 -5.90 28.69 -2.38
N LEU A 284 -5.63 27.58 -3.07
CA LEU A 284 -5.18 26.33 -2.46
C LEU A 284 -3.79 26.48 -1.86
N ILE A 285 -2.87 27.13 -2.57
CA ILE A 285 -1.50 27.39 -2.06
C ILE A 285 -1.53 28.29 -0.83
N SER A 286 -2.32 29.37 -0.84
CA SER A 286 -2.42 30.31 0.28
C SER A 286 -2.98 29.64 1.55
N LEU A 287 -4.11 28.94 1.44
CA LEU A 287 -4.70 28.21 2.56
C LEU A 287 -3.82 27.05 3.01
N GLY A 288 -3.19 26.33 2.08
CA GLY A 288 -2.25 25.26 2.39
C GLY A 288 -1.02 25.77 3.16
N THR A 289 -0.51 26.95 2.80
CA THR A 289 0.58 27.62 3.53
C THR A 289 0.14 27.98 4.95
N ALA A 290 -1.09 28.46 5.12
CA ALA A 290 -1.64 28.72 6.46
C ALA A 290 -1.79 27.43 7.30
N LEU A 291 -2.15 26.30 6.69
CA LEU A 291 -2.17 24.99 7.37
C LEU A 291 -0.76 24.57 7.79
N TYR A 292 0.23 24.73 6.91
CA TYR A 292 1.63 24.47 7.25
C TYR A 292 2.10 25.33 8.44
N GLN A 293 1.83 26.64 8.41
CA GLN A 293 2.19 27.56 9.49
C GLN A 293 1.46 27.26 10.81
N LEU A 294 0.24 26.73 10.76
CA LEU A 294 -0.49 26.28 11.94
C LEU A 294 0.23 25.10 12.63
N LEU A 295 0.71 24.13 11.84
CA LEU A 295 1.40 22.96 12.37
C LEU A 295 2.84 23.26 12.77
N PHE A 296 3.47 24.25 12.11
CA PHE A 296 4.85 24.66 12.33
C PHE A 296 4.95 26.19 12.54
N PRO A 297 4.65 26.68 13.76
CA PRO A 297 4.57 28.12 14.05
C PRO A 297 5.90 28.88 13.85
N VAL A 298 7.03 28.16 13.92
CA VAL A 298 8.35 28.67 13.51
C VAL A 298 8.68 27.98 12.18
N PRO A 299 8.33 28.58 11.04
CA PRO A 299 8.46 27.95 9.73
C PRO A 299 9.92 28.04 9.26
N THR A 300 10.80 27.25 9.86
CA THR A 300 12.17 27.04 9.41
C THR A 300 12.24 25.65 8.79
N PRO A 301 12.23 25.53 7.44
CA PRO A 301 12.17 24.22 6.77
C PRO A 301 13.32 23.27 7.14
N ASP A 302 14.44 23.81 7.62
CA ASP A 302 15.62 23.12 8.10
C ASP A 302 15.59 22.78 9.61
N ALA A 303 14.49 23.06 10.32
CA ALA A 303 14.31 22.71 11.73
C ALA A 303 12.93 22.09 12.04
N ILE A 304 12.32 21.43 11.06
CA ILE A 304 11.04 20.74 11.24
C ILE A 304 11.21 19.52 12.18
N GLU A 305 10.25 19.37 13.09
CA GLU A 305 10.04 18.17 13.92
C GLU A 305 8.65 17.60 13.68
N LEU A 306 8.56 16.30 13.41
CA LEU A 306 7.26 15.65 13.19
C LEU A 306 6.52 15.44 14.52
N PRO A 307 5.19 15.63 14.56
CA PRO A 307 4.38 15.28 15.73
C PRO A 307 4.54 13.80 16.12
N LYS A 308 4.69 13.55 17.42
CA LYS A 308 4.77 12.19 17.97
C LYS A 308 3.40 11.54 18.14
N GLU A 309 2.37 12.36 18.29
CA GLU A 309 0.97 11.96 18.42
C GLU A 309 0.18 12.35 17.17
N PRO A 310 -0.90 11.63 16.83
CA PRO A 310 -1.77 12.01 15.72
C PRO A 310 -2.33 13.43 15.86
N VAL A 311 -2.29 14.20 14.79
CA VAL A 311 -2.99 15.50 14.74
C VAL A 311 -4.47 15.25 14.42
N HIS A 312 -5.35 15.79 15.25
CA HIS A 312 -6.78 15.61 15.09
C HIS A 312 -7.36 16.66 14.14
N LEU A 313 -8.18 16.23 13.19
CA LEU A 313 -8.81 17.14 12.23
C LEU A 313 -9.68 18.21 12.93
N GLU A 314 -10.26 17.89 14.09
CA GLU A 314 -11.04 18.83 14.90
C GLU A 314 -10.23 20.00 15.48
N THR A 315 -8.89 19.92 15.51
CA THR A 315 -8.05 21.04 15.94
C THR A 315 -7.75 22.02 14.80
N VAL A 316 -8.13 21.69 13.56
CA VAL A 316 -7.96 22.56 12.41
C VAL A 316 -9.04 23.66 12.41
N PRO A 317 -8.68 24.96 12.29
CA PRO A 317 -9.62 26.07 12.18
C PRO A 317 -10.63 25.89 11.04
N SER A 318 -11.86 26.37 11.23
CA SER A 318 -12.97 26.24 10.27
C SER A 318 -12.62 26.73 8.87
N GLU A 319 -11.92 27.85 8.78
CA GLU A 319 -11.48 28.50 7.54
C GLU A 319 -10.49 27.65 6.71
N LEU A 320 -9.82 26.67 7.33
CA LEU A 320 -8.91 25.75 6.63
C LEU A 320 -9.56 24.41 6.30
N LEU A 321 -10.76 24.11 6.81
CA LEU A 321 -11.38 22.79 6.62
C LEU A 321 -11.66 22.46 5.15
N CYS A 322 -11.90 23.47 4.29
CA CYS A 322 -12.13 23.26 2.86
C CYS A 322 -10.95 22.61 2.12
N LEU A 323 -9.74 22.64 2.71
CA LEU A 323 -8.55 21.96 2.19
C LEU A 323 -8.70 20.43 2.20
N PHE A 324 -9.48 19.85 3.12
CA PHE A 324 -9.59 18.40 3.30
C PHE A 324 -10.58 17.73 2.34
N ARG A 325 -10.61 18.26 1.11
CA ARG A 325 -11.22 17.63 -0.08
C ARG A 325 -10.16 16.82 -0.79
N GLU A 326 -10.53 15.63 -1.27
CA GLU A 326 -9.59 14.71 -1.95
C GLU A 326 -8.91 15.38 -3.15
N SER A 327 -9.64 16.27 -3.86
CA SER A 327 -9.12 17.01 -5.01
C SER A 327 -7.95 17.93 -4.66
N CYS A 328 -7.95 18.56 -3.48
CA CYS A 328 -6.89 19.47 -3.06
C CYS A 328 -5.56 18.75 -2.90
N LEU A 329 -5.58 17.61 -2.20
CA LEU A 329 -4.36 16.81 -2.01
C LEU A 329 -3.86 16.25 -3.35
N THR A 330 -4.78 15.85 -4.23
CA THR A 330 -4.45 15.37 -5.58
C THR A 330 -3.73 16.45 -6.39
N GLU A 331 -4.30 17.65 -6.47
CA GLU A 331 -3.71 18.80 -7.20
C GLU A 331 -2.32 19.18 -6.66
N LEU A 332 -2.15 19.17 -5.33
CA LEU A 332 -0.87 19.46 -4.69
C LEU A 332 0.18 18.37 -4.96
N CYS A 333 -0.19 17.09 -4.91
CA CYS A 333 0.73 15.98 -5.20
C CYS A 333 1.16 15.98 -6.67
N GLU A 334 0.24 16.26 -7.60
CA GLU A 334 0.55 16.39 -9.03
C GLU A 334 1.51 17.57 -9.29
N SER A 335 1.24 18.72 -8.69
CA SER A 335 2.10 19.91 -8.77
C SER A 335 3.50 19.62 -8.21
N PHE A 336 3.57 19.01 -7.01
CA PHE A 336 4.83 18.64 -6.38
C PHE A 336 5.66 17.68 -7.25
N SER A 337 5.02 16.64 -7.79
CA SER A 337 5.69 15.66 -8.65
C SER A 337 6.22 16.31 -9.93
N SER A 338 5.42 17.13 -10.60
CA SER A 338 5.84 17.85 -11.82
C SER A 338 7.04 18.77 -11.54
N PHE A 339 6.96 19.62 -10.51
CA PHE A 339 8.03 20.57 -10.20
C PHE A 339 9.29 19.90 -9.66
N SER A 340 9.17 18.75 -8.98
CA SER A 340 10.32 18.00 -8.47
C SER A 340 11.14 17.32 -9.56
N HIS A 341 10.52 16.95 -10.69
CA HIS A 341 11.22 16.33 -11.81
C HIS A 341 11.83 17.36 -12.77
N ASP A 342 11.06 18.37 -13.15
CA ASP A 342 11.44 19.29 -14.23
C ASP A 342 11.82 20.71 -13.74
N GLY A 343 11.65 20.98 -12.44
CA GLY A 343 11.72 22.32 -11.88
C GLY A 343 10.42 23.13 -12.09
N PRO A 344 10.28 24.30 -11.44
CA PRO A 344 11.23 24.94 -10.52
C PRO A 344 11.24 24.29 -9.14
N PHE A 345 12.42 23.93 -8.63
CA PHE A 345 12.56 23.18 -7.38
C PHE A 345 12.13 23.96 -6.12
N GLU A 346 12.24 25.29 -6.12
CA GLU A 346 11.77 26.12 -4.99
C GLU A 346 10.26 25.97 -4.78
N SER A 347 9.49 26.12 -5.85
CA SER A 347 8.04 25.90 -5.82
C SER A 347 7.70 24.45 -5.49
N ALA A 348 8.51 23.48 -5.93
CA ALA A 348 8.36 22.09 -5.51
C ALA A 348 8.48 21.95 -3.99
N LEU A 349 9.48 22.58 -3.36
CA LEU A 349 9.67 22.50 -1.91
C LEU A 349 8.56 23.22 -1.13
N GLU A 350 8.09 24.37 -1.62
CA GLU A 350 6.94 25.08 -1.03
C GLU A 350 5.67 24.21 -1.04
N VAL A 351 5.32 23.66 -2.20
CA VAL A 351 4.18 22.74 -2.34
C VAL A 351 4.40 21.47 -1.51
N GLY A 352 5.64 20.97 -1.46
CA GLY A 352 6.03 19.80 -0.67
C GLY A 352 5.76 19.99 0.82
N LEU A 353 6.03 21.16 1.39
CA LEU A 353 5.71 21.48 2.79
C LEU A 353 4.19 21.51 3.05
N ILE A 354 3.40 21.97 2.08
CA ILE A 354 1.93 21.92 2.17
C ILE A 354 1.45 20.46 2.15
N VAL A 355 1.96 19.64 1.23
CA VAL A 355 1.63 18.19 1.18
C VAL A 355 2.02 17.50 2.49
N LEU A 356 3.17 17.83 3.06
CA LEU A 356 3.59 17.31 4.37
C LEU A 356 2.59 17.69 5.48
N ALA A 357 2.10 18.93 5.49
CA ALA A 357 1.09 19.37 6.44
C ALA A 357 -0.22 18.58 6.32
N PHE A 358 -0.67 18.30 5.10
CA PHE A 358 -1.80 17.40 4.86
C PHE A 358 -1.54 16.00 5.40
N TYR A 359 -0.36 15.44 5.11
CA TYR A 359 -0.01 14.09 5.53
C TYR A 359 0.02 13.94 7.04
N ILE A 360 0.47 14.95 7.77
CA ILE A 360 0.48 14.96 9.24
C ILE A 360 -0.93 14.94 9.86
N VAL A 361 -1.90 15.55 9.19
CA VAL A 361 -3.30 15.55 9.66
C VAL A 361 -4.05 14.28 9.23
N ILE A 362 -3.73 13.73 8.06
CA ILE A 362 -4.45 12.58 7.47
C ILE A 362 -3.90 11.25 7.98
N TYR A 363 -2.57 11.11 8.03
CA TYR A 363 -1.91 9.85 8.37
C TYR A 363 -1.41 9.85 9.81
N PRO A 364 -1.44 8.69 10.49
CA PRO A 364 -0.84 8.56 11.82
C PRO A 364 0.69 8.77 11.78
N PRO A 365 1.33 9.05 12.93
CA PRO A 365 2.78 9.09 13.04
C PRO A 365 3.43 7.83 12.46
N ASN A 366 4.58 8.01 11.81
CA ASN A 366 5.37 6.97 11.15
C ASN A 366 4.69 6.25 9.97
N HIS A 367 3.56 6.75 9.45
CA HIS A 367 2.97 6.18 8.24
C HIS A 367 3.95 6.29 7.05
N PRO A 368 4.16 5.22 6.27
CA PRO A 368 5.21 5.17 5.26
C PRO A 368 5.04 6.20 4.13
N GLN A 369 3.80 6.60 3.82
CA GLN A 369 3.54 7.65 2.83
C GLN A 369 4.20 8.99 3.22
N THR A 370 4.23 9.32 4.51
CA THR A 370 4.92 10.51 5.04
C THR A 370 6.43 10.40 4.85
N GLY A 371 6.99 9.22 5.15
CA GLY A 371 8.42 8.97 4.95
C GLY A 371 8.86 9.02 3.48
N MET A 372 8.04 8.47 2.58
CA MET A 372 8.28 8.51 1.14
C MET A 372 8.23 9.93 0.59
N HIS A 373 7.25 10.74 1.00
CA HIS A 373 7.19 12.14 0.59
C HIS A 373 8.40 12.95 1.07
N LEU A 374 8.83 12.74 2.32
CA LEU A 374 10.04 13.36 2.84
C LEU A 374 11.31 12.91 2.10
N LEU A 375 11.38 11.66 1.63
CA LEU A 375 12.49 11.18 0.79
C LEU A 375 12.51 11.93 -0.54
N GLU A 376 11.35 12.07 -1.21
CA GLU A 376 11.26 12.84 -2.45
C GLU A 376 11.59 14.31 -2.21
N MET A 377 11.11 14.93 -1.12
CA MET A 377 11.51 16.30 -0.76
C MET A 377 13.03 16.43 -0.55
N ALA A 378 13.67 15.45 0.09
CA ALA A 378 15.12 15.44 0.29
C ALA A 378 15.87 15.36 -1.05
N LYS A 379 15.38 14.52 -1.99
CA LYS A 379 15.92 14.42 -3.36
C LYS A 379 15.73 15.71 -4.14
N THR A 380 14.55 16.33 -4.06
CA THR A 380 14.24 17.62 -4.69
C THR A 380 15.14 18.74 -4.16
N ALA A 381 15.31 18.82 -2.83
CA ALA A 381 16.21 19.79 -2.19
C ALA A 381 17.67 19.59 -2.60
N TRP A 382 18.13 18.34 -2.68
CA TRP A 382 19.46 18.01 -3.19
C TRP A 382 19.64 18.41 -4.66
N ASN A 383 18.66 18.10 -5.51
CA ASN A 383 18.69 18.50 -6.93
C ASN A 383 18.75 20.03 -7.08
N ALA A 384 18.01 20.78 -6.26
CA ALA A 384 18.08 22.24 -6.22
C ALA A 384 19.50 22.73 -5.88
N THR A 385 20.14 22.14 -4.86
CA THR A 385 21.54 22.45 -4.51
C THR A 385 22.50 22.14 -5.66
N VAL A 386 22.44 20.96 -6.26
CA VAL A 386 23.39 20.59 -7.34
C VAL A 386 23.20 21.45 -8.59
N THR A 387 21.95 21.74 -8.98
CA THR A 387 21.66 22.53 -10.20
C THR A 387 22.05 24.00 -10.05
N SER A 388 22.11 24.51 -8.82
CA SER A 388 22.54 25.88 -8.51
C SER A 388 24.07 26.07 -8.41
N GLU A 389 24.86 24.99 -8.39
CA GLU A 389 26.33 25.03 -8.35
C GLU A 389 26.98 25.36 -9.73
N HIS A 390 26.19 25.66 -10.76
CA HIS A 390 26.66 26.42 -11.93
C HIS A 390 26.47 27.92 -11.65
N PRO A 391 27.52 28.64 -11.22
CA PRO A 391 27.37 29.97 -10.66
C PRO A 391 27.06 30.96 -11.78
N ASP A 392 25.79 31.33 -11.90
CA ASP A 392 25.45 32.68 -12.33
C ASP A 392 25.72 33.61 -11.13
N PRO A 393 26.65 34.58 -11.24
CA PRO A 393 26.93 35.56 -10.18
C PRO A 393 25.70 36.36 -9.71
N SER A 394 24.56 36.27 -10.41
CA SER A 394 23.30 36.89 -10.04
C SER A 394 22.39 36.01 -9.16
N ASN A 395 22.70 34.73 -8.89
CA ASN A 395 21.82 33.82 -8.15
C ASN A 395 22.49 33.08 -6.97
N PRO A 396 22.56 33.69 -5.77
CA PRO A 396 23.20 33.11 -4.57
C PRO A 396 22.36 32.03 -3.84
N VAL A 397 21.32 31.48 -4.46
CA VAL A 397 20.27 30.68 -3.78
C VAL A 397 20.71 29.25 -3.45
N GLY A 398 21.68 28.70 -4.19
CA GLY A 398 22.06 27.29 -4.10
C GLY A 398 22.55 26.77 -2.75
N VAL A 399 23.20 27.64 -1.99
CA VAL A 399 23.82 27.32 -0.70
C VAL A 399 22.78 27.26 0.44
N LYS A 400 21.53 27.71 0.23
CA LYS A 400 20.51 27.84 1.30
C LYS A 400 19.58 26.63 1.47
N VAL A 401 19.62 25.65 0.57
CA VAL A 401 18.64 24.53 0.55
C VAL A 401 19.24 23.21 1.10
N LEU A 402 20.57 23.10 1.17
CA LEU A 402 21.26 21.92 1.70
C LEU A 402 20.83 21.54 3.14
N PRO A 403 20.66 22.48 4.09
CA PRO A 403 20.15 22.13 5.43
C PRO A 403 18.73 21.56 5.41
N GLN A 404 17.92 21.96 4.43
CA GLN A 404 16.57 21.40 4.25
C GLN A 404 16.67 19.95 3.75
N ALA A 405 17.54 19.66 2.79
CA ALA A 405 17.76 18.29 2.30
C ALA A 405 18.17 17.34 3.44
N GLN A 406 19.08 17.78 4.32
CA GLN A 406 19.49 17.02 5.52
C GLN A 406 18.33 16.82 6.49
N THR A 407 17.50 17.84 6.70
CA THR A 407 16.31 17.75 7.57
C THR A 407 15.29 16.77 7.02
N TYR A 408 14.90 16.88 5.75
CA TYR A 408 13.96 15.97 5.13
C TYR A 408 14.49 14.54 5.09
N LEU A 409 15.79 14.33 4.82
CA LEU A 409 16.43 13.02 4.88
C LEU A 409 16.32 12.41 6.29
N ARG A 410 16.66 13.18 7.33
CA ARG A 410 16.58 12.75 8.73
C ARG A 410 15.15 12.36 9.11
N LEU A 411 14.16 13.19 8.75
CA LEU A 411 12.76 12.93 9.05
C LEU A 411 12.22 11.72 8.26
N SER A 412 12.61 11.58 6.99
CA SER A 412 12.27 10.40 6.18
C SER A 412 12.82 9.13 6.82
N LYS A 413 14.09 9.13 7.22
CA LYS A 413 14.73 8.02 7.92
C LYS A 413 14.03 7.69 9.24
N GLN A 414 13.69 8.70 10.05
CA GLN A 414 12.94 8.53 11.29
C GLN A 414 11.62 7.77 11.06
N VAL A 415 10.91 8.06 9.97
CA VAL A 415 9.64 7.40 9.63
C VAL A 415 9.85 6.02 9.01
N LEU A 416 10.70 5.90 7.99
CA LEU A 416 10.86 4.66 7.22
C LEU A 416 11.64 3.58 7.99
N ASP A 417 12.52 3.94 8.93
CA ASP A 417 13.20 2.96 9.79
C ASP A 417 12.20 2.19 10.69
N VAL A 418 11.02 2.78 10.99
CA VAL A 418 9.97 2.10 11.77
C VAL A 418 9.40 0.91 11.00
N ILE A 419 9.06 1.08 9.72
CA ILE A 419 8.57 -0.04 8.91
C ILE A 419 9.71 -0.96 8.47
N GLY A 420 10.94 -0.45 8.37
CA GLY A 420 12.10 -1.19 7.88
C GLY A 420 11.98 -1.56 6.40
N PRO A 421 12.79 -2.52 5.91
CA PRO A 421 12.78 -2.94 4.51
C PRO A 421 11.41 -3.50 4.08
N GLU A 422 10.98 -3.13 2.88
CA GLU A 422 9.71 -3.50 2.24
C GLU A 422 9.92 -3.58 0.72
N GLY A 423 9.18 -4.45 0.03
CA GLY A 423 9.19 -4.57 -1.42
C GLY A 423 10.41 -5.34 -1.96
N ASP A 424 10.84 -4.93 -3.15
CA ASP A 424 12.09 -5.37 -3.78
C ASP A 424 13.33 -4.91 -2.97
N MET A 425 14.51 -5.48 -3.25
CA MET A 425 15.72 -5.19 -2.48
C MET A 425 16.27 -3.75 -2.66
N GLU A 426 16.06 -3.16 -3.83
CA GLU A 426 16.50 -1.80 -4.16
C GLU A 426 15.33 -0.83 -3.95
N GLY A 427 15.26 -0.25 -2.74
CA GLY A 427 14.12 0.55 -2.31
C GLY A 427 14.47 1.82 -1.53
N PRO A 428 13.47 2.44 -0.88
CA PRO A 428 13.60 3.73 -0.21
C PRO A 428 14.71 3.79 0.83
N LEU A 429 14.92 2.73 1.62
CA LEU A 429 16.01 2.68 2.59
C LEU A 429 17.40 2.67 1.94
N ALA A 430 17.55 2.07 0.77
CA ALA A 430 18.79 2.11 0.01
C ALA A 430 19.01 3.50 -0.60
N GLU A 431 17.95 4.14 -1.12
CA GLU A 431 17.99 5.54 -1.58
C GLU A 431 18.41 6.50 -0.46
N LEU A 432 17.85 6.35 0.75
CA LEU A 432 18.24 7.11 1.93
C LEU A 432 19.75 6.98 2.22
N GLN A 433 20.30 5.76 2.17
CA GLN A 433 21.73 5.54 2.39
C GLN A 433 22.62 6.12 1.29
N VAL A 434 22.13 6.18 0.05
CA VAL A 434 22.84 6.84 -1.05
C VAL A 434 22.85 8.35 -0.83
N LEU A 435 21.68 8.93 -0.56
CA LEU A 435 21.53 10.37 -0.37
C LEU A 435 22.28 10.89 0.87
N ASP A 436 22.26 10.14 1.98
CA ASP A 436 23.05 10.43 3.19
C ASP A 436 24.55 10.51 2.87
N ARG A 437 25.06 9.59 2.06
CA ARG A 437 26.47 9.61 1.62
C ARG A 437 26.79 10.77 0.70
N LEU A 438 25.83 11.27 -0.08
CA LEU A 438 26.03 12.44 -0.93
C LEU A 438 26.06 13.73 -0.10
N LEU A 439 25.12 13.87 0.84
CA LEU A 439 24.98 15.05 1.69
C LEU A 439 26.11 15.21 2.73
N ASN A 440 26.77 14.10 3.12
CA ASN A 440 27.87 14.12 4.10
C ASN A 440 29.28 14.17 3.45
N LYS A 441 29.39 14.21 2.11
CA LYS A 441 30.67 14.27 1.37
C LYS A 441 31.07 15.69 0.94
N GLN A 442 30.16 16.64 1.02
CA GLN A 442 30.43 18.08 0.86
C GLN A 442 30.87 18.67 2.20
#